data_AF-W9R4Z3-F1
#
_entry.id   AF-W9R4Z3-F1
#
_cell.length_a   1.000
_cell.length_b   1.000
_cell.length_c   1.000
_cell.angle_alpha   90.00
_cell.angle_beta   90.00
_cell.angle_gamma   90.00
#
_symmetry.space_group_name_H-M   'P 1'
#
loop_
_entity.id
_entity.type
_entity.pdbx_description
1 polymer ?
#
loop_
_entity_poly.entity_id
_entity_poly.type
_entity_poly.pdbx_seq_one_letter_code
_entity_poly.pdbx_strand_id
1 'polypeptide(L)' 'MKDPSGNWTAEPPTYDPIIAEDGAVHNLNVYMEIPVPDVVTDSGVDGVNTVFTKKLGVVIGESQLEEFFSQIS' A
#
# COMPACT_ATOMS: atom_id res chain seq x y z
N MET A 1 6.68 -14.10 -7.29
CA MET A 1 7.71 -14.78 -6.47
C MET A 1 8.13 -16.15 -7.03
N LYS A 2 7.58 -16.60 -8.16
CA LYS A 2 8.14 -17.71 -8.93
C LYS A 2 8.85 -17.17 -10.16
N ASP A 3 9.92 -17.82 -10.57
CA ASP A 3 10.60 -17.55 -11.83
C ASP A 3 9.78 -18.04 -13.03
N PRO A 4 10.17 -17.74 -14.28
CA PRO A 4 9.48 -18.23 -15.47
C PRO A 4 9.44 -19.77 -15.61
N SER A 5 10.31 -20.49 -14.90
CA SER A 5 10.35 -21.96 -14.85
C SER A 5 9.42 -22.53 -13.77
N GLY A 6 8.80 -21.68 -12.94
CA GLY A 6 7.91 -22.06 -11.85
C GLY A 6 8.61 -22.33 -10.51
N ASN A 7 9.92 -22.12 -10.39
CA ASN A 7 10.66 -22.28 -9.14
C ASN A 7 10.46 -21.05 -8.25
N TRP A 8 10.45 -21.25 -6.93
CA TRP A 8 10.41 -20.15 -5.97
C TRP A 8 11.72 -19.37 -5.98
N THR A 9 11.64 -18.03 -6.05
CA THR A 9 12.81 -17.15 -5.94
C THR A 9 13.29 -16.98 -4.48
N ALA A 10 12.41 -17.28 -3.53
CA ALA A 10 12.66 -17.35 -2.09
C ALA A 10 11.60 -18.29 -1.46
N GLU A 11 11.92 -18.94 -0.34
CA GLU A 11 10.98 -19.83 0.34
C GLU A 11 9.72 -19.05 0.77
N PRO A 12 8.50 -19.51 0.41
CA PRO A 12 7.28 -18.84 0.83
C PRO A 12 7.04 -19.05 2.34
N PRO A 13 6.27 -18.18 2.98
CA PRO A 13 5.77 -18.43 4.32
C PRO A 13 5.05 -19.79 4.43
N THR A 14 5.07 -20.40 5.62
CA THR A 14 4.52 -21.74 5.86
C THR A 14 2.99 -21.79 5.96
N TYR A 15 2.33 -20.64 6.04
CA TYR A 15 0.87 -20.52 6.08
C TYR A 15 0.27 -20.42 4.68
N ASP A 16 -1.04 -20.70 4.58
CA ASP A 16 -1.77 -20.61 3.32
C ASP A 16 -1.80 -19.16 2.78
N PRO A 17 -1.78 -18.95 1.45
CA PRO A 17 -1.80 -17.61 0.87
C PRO A 17 -2.92 -16.73 1.45
N ILE A 18 -2.62 -15.44 1.64
CA ILE A 18 -3.62 -14.46 2.04
C ILE A 18 -4.61 -14.27 0.89
N ILE A 19 -5.89 -14.50 1.15
CA ILE A 19 -6.99 -14.35 0.19
C ILE A 19 -7.90 -13.23 0.67
N ALA A 20 -8.27 -12.32 -0.23
CA ALA A 20 -9.20 -11.24 0.08
C ALA A 20 -10.64 -11.77 0.19
N GLU A 21 -11.41 -11.23 1.14
CA GLU A 21 -12.82 -11.60 1.31
C GLU A 21 -13.67 -11.27 0.07
N ASP A 22 -13.31 -10.21 -0.66
CA ASP A 22 -13.96 -9.80 -1.91
C ASP A 22 -13.58 -10.69 -3.12
N GLY A 23 -12.76 -11.73 -2.91
CA GLY A 23 -12.31 -12.66 -3.93
C GLY A 23 -11.24 -12.10 -4.87
N ALA A 24 -10.69 -10.91 -4.59
CA ALA A 24 -9.59 -10.37 -5.38
C ALA A 24 -8.34 -11.27 -5.26
N VAL A 25 -7.76 -11.61 -6.41
CA VAL A 25 -6.52 -12.40 -6.51
C VAL A 25 -5.45 -11.59 -7.23
N HIS A 26 -4.19 -11.79 -6.86
CA HIS A 26 -3.02 -11.18 -7.51
C HIS A 26 -3.01 -9.63 -7.52
N ASN A 27 -3.63 -8.99 -6.52
CA ASN A 27 -3.76 -7.53 -6.42
C ASN A 27 -2.57 -6.82 -5.77
N LEU A 28 -1.47 -7.52 -5.45
CA LEU A 28 -0.29 -6.94 -4.79
C LEU A 28 0.23 -5.68 -5.51
N ASN A 29 0.18 -5.66 -6.84
CA ASN A 29 0.67 -4.54 -7.63
C ASN A 29 -0.04 -3.22 -7.28
N VAL A 30 -1.33 -3.26 -6.92
CA VAL A 30 -2.13 -2.08 -6.55
C VAL A 30 -1.63 -1.42 -5.25
N TYR A 31 -0.92 -2.16 -4.41
CA TYR A 31 -0.31 -1.65 -3.17
C TYR A 31 1.18 -1.29 -3.34
N MET A 32 1.82 -1.79 -4.40
CA MET A 32 3.25 -1.53 -4.69
C MET A 32 3.43 -0.32 -5.60
N GLU A 33 2.46 -0.01 -6.46
CA GLU A 33 2.52 1.16 -7.32
C GLU A 33 2.42 2.44 -6.49
N ILE A 34 3.34 3.38 -6.77
CA ILE A 34 3.36 4.71 -6.17
C ILE A 34 3.14 5.73 -7.29
N PRO A 35 1.89 5.96 -7.71
CA PRO A 35 1.57 6.93 -8.76
C PRO A 35 1.88 8.35 -8.28
N VAL A 36 2.84 9.00 -8.96
CA VAL A 36 3.24 10.40 -8.69
C VAL A 36 2.06 11.39 -8.65
N PRO A 37 1.03 11.29 -9.53
CA PRO A 37 -0.13 12.19 -9.48
C PRO A 37 -0.96 12.08 -8.20
N ASP A 38 -0.86 10.95 -7.49
CA ASP A 38 -1.63 10.68 -6.28
C ASP A 38 -0.85 11.00 -5.00
N VAL A 39 0.40 11.50 -5.13
CA VAL A 39 1.21 11.92 -3.99
C VAL A 39 0.58 13.14 -3.35
N VAL A 40 0.15 12.97 -2.11
CA VAL A 40 -0.31 14.05 -1.25
C VAL A 40 0.91 14.84 -0.79
N THR A 41 1.00 16.09 -1.23
CA THR A 41 2.08 17.03 -0.86
C THR A 41 1.70 17.95 0.30
N ASP A 42 0.43 17.97 0.68
CA ASP A 42 -0.10 18.74 1.82
C ASP A 42 -0.60 17.76 2.88
N SER A 43 0.13 17.68 3.99
CA SER A 43 -0.13 16.78 5.11
C SER A 43 -1.16 17.33 6.10
N GLY A 44 -1.84 18.43 5.79
CA GLY A 44 -2.88 19.02 6.65
C GLY A 44 -4.10 18.12 6.90
N VAL A 45 -5.09 18.66 7.63
CA VAL A 45 -6.28 17.94 8.13
C VAL A 45 -7.01 17.12 7.06
N ASP A 46 -7.06 17.62 5.82
CA ASP A 46 -7.70 16.92 4.70
C ASP A 46 -6.92 15.68 4.25
N GLY A 47 -5.58 15.70 4.33
CA GLY A 47 -4.73 14.56 4.05
C GLY A 47 -4.91 13.42 5.06
N VAL A 48 -5.02 13.76 6.35
CA VAL A 48 -5.26 12.79 7.43
C VAL A 48 -6.66 12.17 7.31
N ASN A 49 -7.71 12.95 7.04
CA ASN A 49 -9.05 12.38 6.84
C ASN A 49 -9.14 11.47 5.61
N THR A 50 -8.34 11.74 4.57
CA THR A 50 -8.36 10.97 3.33
C THR A 50 -7.87 9.53 3.54
N VAL A 51 -6.94 9.27 4.47
CA VAL A 51 -6.45 7.91 4.74
C VAL A 51 -7.55 6.96 5.23
N PHE A 52 -8.54 7.48 5.95
CA PHE A 52 -9.64 6.69 6.51
C PHE A 52 -10.79 6.46 5.53
N THR A 53 -10.83 7.23 4.43
CA THR A 53 -11.94 7.18 3.46
C THR A 53 -11.56 6.49 2.16
N LYS A 54 -10.26 6.38 1.84
CA LYS A 54 -9.77 5.71 0.64
C LYS A 54 -9.50 4.23 0.89
N LYS A 55 -9.95 3.36 -0.03
CA LYS A 55 -9.75 1.91 0.03
C LYS A 55 -8.27 1.49 0.20
N LEU A 56 -7.36 2.23 -0.44
CA LEU A 56 -5.92 1.91 -0.47
C LEU A 56 -5.08 2.82 0.43
N GLY A 57 -5.72 3.71 1.20
CA GLY A 57 -5.02 4.78 1.91
C GLY A 57 -4.58 5.92 0.97
N VAL A 58 -3.45 6.55 1.29
CA VAL A 58 -2.89 7.71 0.59
C VAL A 58 -1.40 7.49 0.30
N VAL A 59 -0.92 8.07 -0.79
CA VAL A 59 0.51 8.15 -1.08
C VAL A 59 1.05 9.45 -0.49
N ILE A 60 2.15 9.38 0.27
CA ILE A 60 2.73 10.52 0.95
C ILE A 60 4.17 10.70 0.46
N GLY A 61 4.53 11.95 0.17
CA GLY A 61 5.91 12.29 -0.15
C GLY A 61 6.83 12.04 1.05
N GLU A 62 8.05 11.57 0.82
CA GLU A 62 9.01 11.24 1.88
C GLU A 62 9.18 12.38 2.91
N SER A 63 9.28 13.63 2.44
CA SER A 63 9.44 14.81 3.30
C SER A 63 8.22 15.13 4.19
N GLN A 64 7.06 14.54 3.90
CA GLN A 64 5.78 14.79 4.58
C GLN A 64 5.41 13.68 5.57
N LEU A 65 6.17 12.58 5.60
CA LEU A 65 5.81 11.39 6.36
C LEU A 65 5.76 11.63 7.87
N GLU A 66 6.77 12.29 8.42
CA GLU A 66 6.84 12.61 9.85
C GLU A 66 5.73 13.57 10.28
N GLU A 67 5.50 14.62 9.49
CA GLU A 67 4.43 15.60 9.76
C GLU A 67 3.06 14.93 9.72
N PHE A 68 2.80 14.09 8.73
CA PHE A 68 1.56 13.33 8.62
C PHE A 68 1.28 12.47 9.86
N PHE A 69 2.26 11.71 10.34
CA PHE A 69 2.09 10.88 11.55
C PHE A 69 1.94 11.71 12.82
N SER A 70 2.48 12.93 12.88
CA SER A 70 2.27 13.83 14.02
C SER A 70 0.81 14.30 14.17
N GLN A 71 0.04 14.26 13.08
CA GLN A 71 -1.35 14.71 13.04
C GLN A 71 -2.37 13.57 13.22
N ILE A 72 -1.92 12.30 13.16
CA ILE A 72 -2.76 11.14 13.46
C ILE A 72 -2.81 10.95 14.98
N SER A 73 -4.01 11.09 15.56
CA SER A 73 -4.30 10.85 16.98
C SER A 73 -5.06 9.54 17.20
#